data_AF-A0A4Q3JPC7-F1
#
_entry.id   AF-A0A4Q3JPC7-F1
#
_cell.length_a   1.000
_cell.length_b   1.000
_cell.length_c   1.000
_cell.angle_alpha   90.00
_cell.angle_beta   90.00
_cell.angle_gamma   90.00
#
_symmetry.space_group_name_H-M   'P 1'
#
loop_
_entity.id
_entity.type
_entity.pdbx_description
1 polymer ?
#
loop_
_entity_poly.entity_id
_entity_poly.type
_entity_poly.pdbx_seq_one_letter_code
_entity_poly.pdbx_strand_id
1 'polypeptide(L)'
;MVEVLGKPVEGLTEAELTGARRRALAAFWRSLAAPASLADELTSLGVRRAPDDALKQQLDALQSSDAAAVQRASQRPPGGLVAVAVGDATRVAPLLTRWGEVTVVDPVTLERRRVVSP
;
A
#
# COMPACT_ATOMS: atom_id res chain seq x y z
N MET A 1 -7.49 -0.38 -16.61
CA MET A 1 -6.70 -0.88 -15.45
C MET A 1 -5.47 -1.60 -15.97
N VAL A 2 -4.31 -1.47 -15.31
CA VAL A 2 -3.02 -1.99 -15.77
C VAL A 2 -2.36 -2.74 -14.61
N GLU A 3 -2.08 -4.02 -14.79
CA GLU A 3 -1.37 -4.83 -13.78
C GLU A 3 0.14 -4.82 -14.04
N VAL A 4 1.01 -4.71 -13.03
CA VAL A 4 2.48 -4.59 -13.19
C VAL A 4 3.20 -5.54 -12.26
N LEU A 5 4.19 -6.27 -12.79
CA LEU A 5 4.98 -7.20 -11.99
C LEU A 5 6.26 -6.62 -11.31
N GLY A 6 6.19 -5.61 -10.43
CA GLY A 6 7.34 -4.87 -9.82
C GLY A 6 8.53 -5.61 -9.14
N LYS A 7 9.71 -4.95 -9.10
CA LYS A 7 10.97 -5.33 -8.40
C LYS A 7 11.01 -4.83 -6.93
N PRO A 8 11.75 -5.50 -6.01
CA PRO A 8 11.88 -5.08 -4.61
C PRO A 8 12.66 -3.76 -4.43
N VAL A 9 12.34 -3.03 -3.36
CA VAL A 9 13.04 -1.79 -2.95
C VAL A 9 14.40 -2.15 -2.35
N GLU A 10 15.49 -1.59 -2.87
CA GLU A 10 16.82 -1.75 -2.26
C GLU A 10 17.17 -0.55 -1.38
N GLY A 11 17.69 -0.81 -0.17
CA GLY A 11 18.46 0.17 0.63
C GLY A 11 17.67 1.21 1.42
N LEU A 12 16.85 0.80 2.39
CA LEU A 12 16.26 1.73 3.38
C LEU A 12 17.32 2.20 4.38
N THR A 13 17.52 3.51 4.49
CA THR A 13 18.42 4.09 5.51
C THR A 13 17.72 4.27 6.86
N GLU A 14 18.50 4.28 7.95
CA GLU A 14 17.98 4.56 9.31
C GLU A 14 17.32 5.94 9.43
N ALA A 15 17.82 6.93 8.67
CA ALA A 15 17.24 8.27 8.63
C ALA A 15 15.86 8.29 7.96
N GLU A 16 15.70 7.56 6.85
CA GLU A 16 14.42 7.40 6.17
C GLU A 16 13.41 6.65 7.04
N LEU A 17 13.85 5.57 7.71
CA LEU A 17 13.02 4.79 8.63
C LEU A 17 12.53 5.67 9.79
N THR A 18 13.44 6.41 10.44
CA THR A 18 13.11 7.30 11.55
C THR A 18 12.13 8.39 11.10
N GLY A 19 12.39 9.01 9.95
CA GLY A 19 11.51 10.03 9.37
C GLY A 19 10.13 9.50 9.01
N ALA A 20 10.06 8.31 8.41
CA ALA A 20 8.80 7.64 8.08
C ALA A 20 8.02 7.27 9.33
N ARG A 21 8.66 6.69 10.35
CA ARG A 21 8.03 6.33 11.63
C ARG A 21 7.42 7.55 12.31
N ARG A 22 8.17 8.66 12.39
CA ARG A 22 7.67 9.92 12.96
C ARG A 22 6.45 10.44 12.20
N ARG A 23 6.47 10.41 10.86
CA ARG A 23 5.34 10.84 10.04
C ARG A 23 4.11 9.95 10.23
N ALA A 24 4.31 8.63 10.30
CA ALA A 24 3.23 7.66 10.52
C ALA A 24 2.58 7.87 11.88
N LEU A 25 3.38 8.00 12.95
CA LEU A 25 2.87 8.29 14.30
C LEU A 25 2.10 9.62 14.35
N ALA A 26 2.64 10.68 13.74
CA ALA A 26 1.96 11.96 13.68
C ALA A 26 0.65 11.90 12.86
N ALA A 27 0.59 11.08 11.81
CA ALA A 27 -0.64 10.86 11.05
C ALA A 27 -1.68 10.08 11.88
N PHE A 28 -1.27 9.03 12.58
CA PHE A 28 -2.13 8.23 13.46
C PHE A 28 -2.77 9.07 14.57
N TRP A 29 -1.98 9.89 15.27
CA TRP A 29 -2.53 10.77 16.30
C TRP A 29 -3.47 11.82 15.72
N ARG A 30 -3.17 12.36 14.54
CA ARG A 30 -4.06 13.31 13.86
C ARG A 30 -5.37 12.67 13.42
N SER A 31 -5.35 11.42 12.96
CA SER A 31 -6.59 10.73 12.57
C SER A 31 -7.51 10.45 13.74
N LEU A 32 -7.00 10.43 14.98
CA LEU A 32 -7.78 10.19 16.20
C LEU A 32 -8.04 11.47 17.01
N ALA A 33 -7.58 12.63 16.54
CA ALA A 33 -7.63 13.88 17.31
C ALA A 33 -9.06 14.41 17.50
N ALA A 34 -9.96 14.13 16.55
CA ALA A 34 -11.36 14.51 16.65
C ALA A 34 -12.18 13.42 17.35
N PRO A 35 -13.10 13.76 18.28
CA PRO A 35 -13.94 12.77 18.96
C PRO A 35 -14.75 11.88 18.00
N ALA A 36 -15.24 12.45 16.89
CA ALA A 36 -15.96 11.69 15.87
C ALA A 36 -15.08 10.63 15.20
N SER A 37 -13.85 10.99 14.81
CA SER A 37 -12.91 10.05 14.19
C SER A 37 -12.48 8.94 15.15
N LEU A 38 -12.35 9.24 16.44
CA LEU A 38 -12.09 8.22 17.47
C LEU A 38 -13.29 7.26 17.61
N ALA A 39 -14.52 7.78 17.62
CA ALA A 39 -15.72 6.95 17.68
C ALA A 39 -15.86 6.04 16.45
N ASP A 40 -15.55 6.55 15.25
CA ASP A 40 -15.56 5.77 14.01
C ASP A 40 -14.53 4.63 14.05
N GLU A 41 -13.29 4.91 14.53
CA GLU A 41 -12.27 3.87 14.62
C GLU A 41 -12.65 2.80 15.66
N LEU A 42 -13.16 3.19 16.84
CA LEU A 42 -13.62 2.24 17.85
C LEU A 42 -14.78 1.37 17.33
N THR A 43 -15.71 1.97 16.59
CA THR A 43 -16.81 1.23 15.96
C THR A 43 -16.27 0.25 14.92
N SER A 44 -15.33 0.69 14.07
CA SER A 44 -14.66 -0.16 13.07
C SER A 44 -13.90 -1.32 13.71
N LEU A 45 -13.20 -1.10 14.82
CA LEU A 45 -12.55 -2.14 15.61
C LEU A 45 -13.56 -3.15 16.16
N GLY A 46 -14.68 -2.67 16.70
CA GLY A 46 -15.78 -3.53 17.18
C GLY A 46 -16.40 -4.38 16.07
N VAL A 47 -16.67 -3.79 14.91
CA VAL A 47 -17.20 -4.50 13.72
C VAL A 47 -16.24 -5.60 13.25
N ARG A 48 -14.93 -5.32 13.29
CA ARG A 48 -13.88 -6.30 12.96
C ARG A 48 -13.65 -7.34 14.06
N ARG A 49 -14.34 -7.24 15.20
CA ARG A 49 -14.10 -8.06 16.40
C ARG A 49 -12.63 -8.04 16.83
N ALA A 50 -12.00 -6.88 16.70
CA ALA A 50 -10.64 -6.68 17.16
C ALA A 50 -10.58 -6.78 18.70
N PRO A 51 -9.45 -7.19 19.28
CA PRO A 51 -9.30 -7.19 20.73
C PRO A 51 -9.36 -5.76 21.31
N ASP A 52 -9.72 -5.64 22.57
CA ASP A 52 -9.92 -4.34 23.24
C ASP A 52 -8.67 -3.45 23.24
N ASP A 53 -7.47 -4.06 23.18
CA ASP A 53 -6.18 -3.39 23.12
C ASP A 53 -5.68 -3.15 21.69
N ALA A 54 -6.47 -3.44 20.66
CA ALA A 54 -6.05 -3.34 19.26
C ALA A 54 -5.48 -1.97 18.88
N LEU A 55 -6.04 -0.88 19.40
CA LEU A 55 -5.54 0.47 19.15
C LEU A 55 -4.13 0.67 19.75
N LYS A 56 -3.90 0.11 20.94
CA LYS A 56 -2.58 0.10 21.56
C LYS A 56 -1.61 -0.78 20.78
N GLN A 57 -2.03 -1.96 20.35
CA GLN A 57 -1.21 -2.85 19.52
C GLN A 57 -0.79 -2.19 18.20
N GLN A 58 -1.68 -1.44 17.56
CA GLN A 58 -1.35 -0.66 16.34
C GLN A 58 -0.29 0.40 16.62
N LEU A 59 -0.42 1.14 17.72
CA LEU A 59 0.55 2.15 18.13
C LEU A 59 1.92 1.52 18.43
N ASP A 60 1.94 0.46 19.23
CA ASP A 60 3.15 -0.25 19.61
C ASP A 60 3.86 -0.81 18.36
N ALA A 61 3.10 -1.38 17.41
CA ALA A 61 3.64 -1.88 16.14
C ALA A 61 4.28 -0.76 15.29
N LEU A 62 3.66 0.42 15.22
CA LEU A 62 4.24 1.58 14.52
C LEU A 62 5.53 2.06 15.20
N GLN A 63 5.58 2.05 16.53
CA GLN A 63 6.75 2.48 17.30
C GLN A 63 7.92 1.50 17.16
N SER A 64 7.63 0.19 17.14
CA SER A 64 8.64 -0.87 17.09
C SER A 64 9.03 -1.30 15.66
N SER A 65 8.48 -0.66 14.62
CA SER A 65 8.76 -1.01 13.23
C SER A 65 10.24 -0.84 12.88
N ASP A 66 10.92 -1.91 12.47
CA ASP A 66 12.33 -1.89 12.06
C ASP A 66 12.52 -1.95 10.54
N ALA A 67 13.76 -1.75 10.06
CA ALA A 67 14.07 -1.76 8.64
C ALA A 67 13.75 -3.12 7.99
N ALA A 68 13.96 -4.22 8.71
CA ALA A 68 13.69 -5.56 8.21
C ALA A 68 12.19 -5.84 8.03
N ALA A 69 11.35 -5.34 8.93
CA ALA A 69 9.89 -5.41 8.83
C ALA A 69 9.38 -4.56 7.67
N VAL A 70 9.90 -3.34 7.51
CA VAL A 70 9.56 -2.48 6.36
C VAL A 70 10.02 -3.12 5.05
N GLN A 71 11.22 -3.70 5.02
CA GLN A 71 11.73 -4.41 3.85
C GLN A 71 10.90 -5.65 3.52
N ARG A 72 10.45 -6.42 4.52
CA ARG A 72 9.54 -7.54 4.30
C ARG A 72 8.18 -7.08 3.77
N ALA A 73 7.64 -5.99 4.31
CA ALA A 73 6.38 -5.42 3.86
C ALA A 73 6.47 -4.76 2.46
N SER A 74 7.66 -4.31 2.05
CA SER A 74 7.92 -3.80 0.71
C SER A 74 8.11 -4.91 -0.33
N GLN A 75 8.24 -6.17 0.11
CA GLN A 75 8.22 -7.30 -0.80
C GLN A 75 6.85 -7.39 -1.47
N ARG A 76 6.90 -7.81 -2.72
CA ARG A 76 5.79 -7.88 -3.65
C ARG A 76 4.56 -8.56 -3.01
N PRO A 77 3.37 -7.95 -3.07
CA PRO A 77 2.15 -8.62 -2.64
C PRO A 77 1.84 -9.82 -3.56
N PRO A 78 1.33 -10.94 -3.03
CA PRO A 78 0.81 -12.02 -3.84
C PRO A 78 -0.37 -11.49 -4.67
N GLY A 79 -0.27 -11.53 -6.00
CA GLY A 79 -1.34 -11.10 -6.91
C GLY A 79 -1.06 -9.89 -7.81
N GLY A 80 0.17 -9.35 -7.83
CA GLY A 80 0.50 -8.27 -8.78
C GLY A 80 0.31 -6.85 -8.23
N LEU A 81 0.82 -5.83 -8.93
CA LEU A 81 0.46 -4.43 -8.66
C LEU A 81 -0.66 -4.05 -9.61
N VAL A 82 -1.68 -3.34 -9.15
CA VAL A 82 -2.76 -2.81 -10.01
C VAL A 82 -2.65 -1.29 -10.08
N ALA A 83 -2.56 -0.75 -11.29
CA ALA A 83 -2.58 0.67 -11.59
C ALA A 83 -3.88 1.02 -12.33
N VAL A 84 -4.58 2.05 -11.87
CA VAL A 84 -5.76 2.59 -12.56
C VAL A 84 -5.34 3.85 -13.32
N ALA A 85 -5.37 3.78 -14.65
CA ALA A 85 -5.09 4.92 -15.52
C ALA A 85 -6.42 5.57 -15.93
N VAL A 86 -6.49 6.90 -15.80
CA VAL A 86 -7.57 7.71 -16.37
C VAL A 86 -7.12 8.15 -17.76
N GLY A 87 -7.82 7.69 -18.80
CA GLY A 87 -7.44 7.90 -20.21
C GLY A 87 -6.99 6.60 -20.89
N ASP A 88 -6.12 6.73 -21.89
CA ASP A 88 -5.67 5.59 -22.72
C ASP A 88 -4.61 4.75 -22.01
N ALA A 89 -5.04 3.65 -21.39
CA ALA A 89 -4.18 2.70 -20.69
C ALA A 89 -3.13 2.05 -21.62
N THR A 90 -3.36 1.99 -22.94
CA THR A 90 -2.42 1.39 -23.89
C THR A 90 -1.17 2.24 -24.10
N ARG A 91 -1.21 3.54 -23.79
CA ARG A 91 -0.04 4.42 -23.81
C ARG A 91 0.82 4.29 -22.55
N VAL A 92 0.21 3.94 -21.42
CA VAL A 92 0.89 3.82 -20.12
C VAL A 92 1.51 2.44 -19.95
N ALA A 93 0.84 1.38 -20.46
CA ALA A 93 1.29 0.01 -20.28
C ALA A 93 2.74 -0.27 -20.75
N PRO A 94 3.23 0.25 -21.89
CA PRO A 94 4.63 0.07 -22.31
C PRO A 94 5.65 0.69 -21.35
N LEU A 95 5.31 1.77 -20.63
CA LEU A 95 6.23 2.41 -19.67
C LEU A 95 6.41 1.59 -18.38
N LEU A 96 5.46 0.67 -18.14
CA LEU A 96 5.41 -0.16 -16.95
C LEU A 96 6.07 -1.53 -17.17
N THR A 97 6.35 -1.93 -18.41
CA THR A 97 7.00 -3.23 -18.71
C THR A 97 8.39 -3.34 -18.10
N ARG A 98 9.10 -2.23 -17.88
CA ARG A 98 10.40 -2.20 -17.18
C ARG A 98 10.31 -2.69 -15.72
N TRP A 99 9.12 -2.69 -15.15
CA TRP A 99 8.86 -3.16 -13.78
C TRP A 99 8.41 -4.61 -13.76
N GLY A 100 7.96 -5.19 -14.88
CA GLY A 100 7.53 -6.57 -15.00
C GLY A 100 6.47 -6.72 -16.09
N GLU A 101 5.89 -7.91 -16.22
CA GLU A 101 4.80 -8.16 -17.17
C GLU A 101 3.59 -7.26 -16.91
N VAL A 102 2.93 -6.83 -18.00
CA VAL A 102 1.80 -5.92 -17.94
C VAL A 102 0.56 -6.48 -18.64
N THR A 103 -0.58 -6.46 -17.95
CA THR A 103 -1.90 -6.76 -18.52
C THR A 103 -2.78 -5.52 -18.45
N VAL A 104 -3.33 -5.10 -19.58
CA VAL A 104 -4.35 -4.04 -19.65
C VAL A 104 -5.72 -4.69 -19.59
N VAL A 105 -6.56 -4.19 -18.69
CA VAL A 105 -7.96 -4.59 -18.53
C VAL A 105 -8.86 -3.41 -18.80
N ASP A 106 -9.79 -3.55 -19.75
CA ASP A 106 -10.87 -2.59 -19.95
C ASP A 106 -11.88 -2.73 -18.79
N PRO A 107 -12.17 -1.66 -18.02
CA PRO A 107 -13.05 -1.76 -16.87
C PRO A 107 -14.54 -1.95 -17.23
N VAL A 108 -14.93 -1.67 -18.48
CA VAL A 108 -16.31 -1.78 -18.96
C VAL A 108 -16.54 -3.17 -19.56
N THR A 109 -15.65 -3.63 -20.44
CA THR A 109 -15.81 -4.92 -21.14
C THR A 109 -15.12 -6.08 -20.43
N LEU A 110 -14.25 -5.79 -19.46
CA LEU A 110 -13.37 -6.76 -18.76
C LEU A 110 -12.41 -7.52 -19.68
N GLU A 111 -12.26 -7.06 -20.93
CA GLU A 111 -11.30 -7.63 -21.87
C GLU A 111 -9.87 -7.43 -21.38
N ARG A 112 -9.06 -8.50 -21.52
CA ARG A 112 -7.67 -8.52 -21.07
C ARG A 112 -6.73 -8.55 -22.27
N ARG A 113 -5.81 -7.59 -22.32
CA ARG A 113 -4.78 -7.51 -23.35
C ARG A 113 -3.40 -7.53 -22.69
N ARG A 114 -2.64 -8.59 -22.94
CA ARG A 114 -1.25 -8.73 -22.48
C ARG A 114 -0.34 -7.82 -23.31
N VAL A 115 0.49 -7.03 -22.66
CA VAL A 115 1.51 -6.20 -23.30
C VAL A 115 2.85 -6.86 -23.07
N VAL A 116 3.37 -7.50 -24.13
CA VAL A 116 4.70 -8.11 -24.12
C VAL A 116 5.71 -7.01 -24.51
N SER A 117 6.80 -6.89 -23.75
CA SER A 117 7.87 -5.97 -24.11
C SER A 117 8.49 -6.41 -25.45
N PRO A 118 8.79 -5.48 -26.38
CA PRO A 118 9.59 -5.82 -27.58
C PRO A 118 11.00 -6.29 -27.19
#